data_AF-A0A970UFJ9-F1
#
_entry.id   AF-A0A970UFJ9-F1
#
_cell.length_a   1.000
_cell.length_b   1.000
_cell.length_c   1.000
_cell.angle_alpha   90.00
_cell.angle_beta   90.00
_cell.angle_gamma   90.00
#
_symmetry.space_group_name_H-M   'P 1'
#
loop_
_entity.id
_entity.type
_entity.pdbx_description
1 polymer ?
#
loop_
_entity_poly.entity_id
_entity_poly.type
_entity_poly.pdbx_seq_one_letter_code
_entity_poly.pdbx_strand_id
1 'polypeptide(L)'
;VPAAVLSGLAAAVAEETFFRGWLQTILSARVSPFWSIVLASGLFGLAHLASPFAPFALLAFFPGLIMGVLRERHGSVLPAILYHWAGNIWSIWFYPHF
;
A
#
# COMPACT_ATOMS: atom_id res chain seq x y z
N VAL A 1 16.18 -3.54 14.73
CA VAL A 1 15.23 -2.41 14.62
C VAL A 1 15.58 -1.45 13.48
N PRO A 2 16.78 -0.83 13.40
CA PRO A 2 17.06 0.15 12.33
C PRO A 2 17.00 -0.44 10.91
N ALA A 3 17.56 -1.63 10.71
CA ALA A 3 17.50 -2.32 9.41
C ALA A 3 16.05 -2.66 8.98
N ALA A 4 15.19 -3.05 9.93
CA ALA A 4 13.79 -3.35 9.65
C ALA A 4 12.97 -2.10 9.27
N VAL A 5 13.29 -0.97 9.88
CA VAL A 5 12.68 0.33 9.51
C VAL A 5 13.06 0.73 8.10
N LEU A 6 14.33 0.56 7.72
CA LEU A 6 14.83 0.87 6.38
C LEU A 6 14.28 -0.10 5.33
N SER A 7 14.17 -1.39 5.63
CA SER A 7 13.54 -2.36 4.73
C SER A 7 12.05 -2.06 4.55
N GLY A 8 11.35 -1.69 5.64
CA GLY A 8 9.96 -1.26 5.58
C GLY A 8 9.76 0.01 4.75
N LEU A 9 10.73 0.93 4.75
CA LEU A 9 10.70 2.11 3.86
C LEU A 9 10.90 1.72 2.40
N ALA A 10 11.89 0.86 2.12
CA ALA A 10 12.18 0.40 0.76
C ALA A 10 10.97 -0.34 0.17
N ALA A 11 10.32 -1.20 0.97
CA ALA A 11 9.08 -1.87 0.59
C ALA A 11 7.96 -0.86 0.29
N ALA A 12 7.70 0.09 1.19
CA ALA A 12 6.68 1.13 0.98
C ALA A 12 6.93 1.95 -0.30
N VAL A 13 8.19 2.32 -0.58
CA VAL A 13 8.56 3.03 -1.81
C VAL A 13 8.26 2.17 -3.05
N ALA A 14 8.72 0.92 -3.07
CA ALA A 14 8.53 0.03 -4.20
C ALA A 14 7.05 -0.26 -4.46
N GLU A 15 6.31 -0.62 -3.41
CA GLU A 15 4.90 -0.98 -3.49
C GLU A 15 4.03 0.21 -3.90
N GLU A 16 4.16 1.37 -3.26
CA GLU A 16 3.34 2.53 -3.63
C GLU A 16 3.70 3.09 -5.00
N THR A 17 4.96 3.02 -5.42
CA THR A 17 5.34 3.39 -6.80
C THR A 17 4.63 2.50 -7.81
N PHE A 18 4.60 1.19 -7.57
CA PHE A 18 3.92 0.24 -8.46
C PHE A 18 2.39 0.40 -8.43
N PHE A 19 1.78 0.31 -7.25
CA PHE A 19 0.32 0.27 -7.13
C PHE A 19 -0.33 1.64 -7.34
N ARG A 20 0.25 2.73 -6.81
CA ARG A 20 -0.37 4.08 -6.81
C ARG A 20 0.20 4.95 -7.92
N GLY A 21 1.50 4.79 -8.20
CA GLY A 21 2.19 5.50 -9.28
C GLY A 21 1.84 4.94 -10.66
N TRP A 22 1.98 3.63 -10.86
CA TRP A 22 1.78 3.00 -12.16
C TRP A 22 0.36 2.43 -12.34
N LEU A 23 -0.05 1.47 -11.51
CA LEU A 23 -1.28 0.72 -11.71
C LEU A 23 -2.54 1.58 -11.57
N GLN A 24 -2.68 2.34 -10.47
CA GLN A 24 -3.82 3.24 -10.27
C GLN A 24 -3.90 4.31 -11.37
N THR A 25 -2.76 4.79 -11.89
CA THR A 25 -2.71 5.75 -13.01
C THR A 25 -3.23 5.14 -14.32
N ILE A 26 -2.87 3.89 -14.61
CA ILE A 26 -3.42 3.16 -15.78
C ILE A 26 -4.93 2.95 -15.61
N LEU A 27 -5.36 2.58 -14.41
CA LEU A 27 -6.78 2.35 -14.13
C LEU A 27 -7.58 3.66 -14.20
N SER A 28 -7.06 4.78 -13.70
CA SER A 28 -7.74 6.08 -13.76
C SER A 28 -7.95 6.59 -15.18
N ALA A 29 -7.17 6.09 -16.15
CA ALA A 29 -7.39 6.39 -17.57
C ALA A 29 -8.54 5.59 -18.20
N ARG A 30 -9.06 4.55 -17.51
CA ARG A 30 -10.07 3.61 -18.04
C ARG A 30 -11.36 3.58 -17.22
N VAL A 31 -11.30 3.91 -15.93
CA VAL A 31 -12.44 3.89 -15.00
C VAL A 31 -12.46 5.14 -14.14
N SER A 32 -13.55 5.36 -13.40
CA SER A 32 -13.68 6.52 -12.51
C SER A 32 -12.61 6.50 -11.39
N PRO A 33 -12.28 7.67 -10.81
CA PRO A 33 -11.31 7.75 -9.70
C PRO A 33 -11.64 6.83 -8.52
N PHE A 34 -12.92 6.66 -8.21
CA PHE A 34 -13.35 5.73 -7.16
C PHE A 34 -12.96 4.29 -7.49
N TRP A 35 -13.27 3.83 -8.72
CA TRP A 35 -12.98 2.46 -9.12
C TRP A 35 -11.49 2.20 -9.33
N SER A 36 -10.69 3.20 -9.76
CA SER A 36 -9.24 3.03 -9.87
C SER A 36 -8.61 2.76 -8.50
N ILE A 37 -9.07 3.46 -7.44
CA ILE A 37 -8.65 3.25 -6.05
C ILE A 37 -9.05 1.86 -5.58
N VAL A 38 -10.32 1.47 -5.74
CA VAL A 38 -10.82 0.18 -5.26
C VAL A 38 -10.12 -0.98 -5.95
N LEU A 39 -9.95 -0.93 -7.27
CA LEU A 39 -9.30 -1.99 -8.04
C LEU A 39 -7.80 -2.10 -7.72
N ALA A 40 -7.07 -0.98 -7.67
CA ALA A 40 -5.66 -1.00 -7.30
C ALA A 40 -5.45 -1.52 -5.87
N SER A 41 -6.34 -1.14 -4.93
CA SER A 41 -6.29 -1.62 -3.54
C SER A 41 -6.67 -3.09 -3.42
N GLY A 42 -7.62 -3.56 -4.23
CA GLY A 42 -7.97 -4.98 -4.33
C GLY A 42 -6.79 -5.82 -4.79
N LEU A 43 -6.11 -5.39 -5.87
CA LEU A 43 -4.91 -6.07 -6.38
C LEU A 43 -3.75 -6.00 -5.37
N PHE A 44 -3.61 -4.90 -4.64
CA PHE A 44 -2.65 -4.78 -3.53
C PHE A 44 -2.93 -5.81 -2.44
N GLY A 45 -4.17 -5.92 -1.97
CA GLY A 45 -4.57 -6.94 -0.99
C GLY A 45 -4.35 -8.37 -1.50
N LEU A 46 -4.68 -8.65 -2.76
CA LEU A 46 -4.44 -9.98 -3.36
C LEU A 46 -2.95 -10.33 -3.47
N ALA A 47 -2.09 -9.35 -3.76
CA ALA A 47 -0.64 -9.57 -3.79
C ALA A 47 -0.09 -10.06 -2.44
N HIS A 48 -0.77 -9.72 -1.34
CA HIS A 48 -0.41 -10.14 0.01
C HIS A 48 -0.81 -11.59 0.34
N LEU A 49 -1.51 -12.31 -0.55
CA LEU A 49 -1.78 -13.74 -0.35
C LEU A 49 -0.51 -14.62 -0.38
N ALA A 50 0.60 -14.11 -0.90
CA ALA A 50 1.90 -14.77 -0.80
C ALA A 50 2.52 -14.68 0.61
N SER A 51 1.94 -13.88 1.50
CA SER A 51 2.36 -13.78 2.90
C SER A 51 2.05 -15.06 3.67
N PRO A 52 2.91 -15.49 4.61
CA PRO A 52 2.61 -16.59 5.53
C PRO A 52 1.38 -16.32 6.42
N PHE A 53 0.91 -15.07 6.50
CA PHE A 53 -0.27 -14.66 7.28
C PHE A 53 -1.56 -14.63 6.45
N ALA A 54 -1.56 -15.20 5.25
CA ALA A 54 -2.80 -15.41 4.52
C ALA A 54 -3.78 -16.29 5.34
N PRO A 55 -5.10 -15.98 5.35
CA PRO A 55 -5.76 -14.94 4.56
C PRO A 55 -5.83 -13.57 5.23
N PHE A 56 -5.38 -13.42 6.48
CA PHE A 56 -5.45 -12.14 7.22
C PHE A 56 -4.71 -11.01 6.50
N ALA A 57 -3.67 -11.34 5.74
CA ALA A 57 -2.95 -10.38 4.92
C ALA A 57 -3.82 -9.67 3.85
N LEU A 58 -5.00 -10.22 3.49
CA LEU A 58 -5.98 -9.54 2.63
C LEU A 58 -6.51 -8.24 3.24
N LEU A 59 -6.42 -8.07 4.56
CA LEU A 59 -6.78 -6.82 5.23
C LEU A 59 -5.94 -5.63 4.77
N ALA A 60 -4.81 -5.85 4.10
CA ALA A 60 -4.03 -4.83 3.40
C ALA A 60 -4.86 -4.03 2.36
N PHE A 61 -6.00 -4.57 1.91
CA PHE A 61 -6.99 -3.84 1.11
C PHE A 61 -7.42 -2.51 1.76
N PHE A 62 -7.71 -2.50 3.07
CA PHE A 62 -8.25 -1.33 3.77
C PHE A 62 -7.27 -0.15 3.87
N PRO A 63 -6.02 -0.31 4.36
CA PRO A 63 -5.03 0.76 4.25
C PRO A 63 -4.73 1.09 2.78
N GLY A 64 -4.86 0.11 1.88
CA GLY A 64 -4.76 0.32 0.43
C GLY A 64 -5.71 1.40 -0.10
N LEU A 65 -6.96 1.42 0.38
CA LEU A 65 -7.94 2.45 0.03
C LEU A 65 -7.49 3.84 0.49
N ILE A 66 -6.95 3.96 1.70
CA ILE A 66 -6.46 5.22 2.25
C ILE A 66 -5.30 5.73 1.40
N MET A 67 -4.34 4.88 1.07
CA MET A 67 -3.20 5.21 0.21
C MET A 67 -3.64 5.65 -1.20
N GLY A 68 -4.64 4.96 -1.78
CA GLY A 68 -5.21 5.35 -3.06
C GLY A 68 -5.88 6.73 -3.03
N VAL A 69 -6.63 7.04 -1.96
CA VAL A 69 -7.22 8.37 -1.74
C VAL A 69 -6.14 9.44 -1.53
N LEU A 70 -5.09 9.13 -0.77
CA LEU A 70 -3.97 10.04 -0.55
C LEU A 70 -3.27 10.38 -1.86
N ARG A 71 -2.97 9.39 -2.71
CA ARG A 71 -2.41 9.63 -4.05
C ARG A 71 -3.34 10.49 -4.90
N GLU A 72 -4.63 10.19 -4.91
CA GLU A 72 -5.60 10.93 -5.73
C GLU A 72 -5.73 12.40 -5.32
N ARG A 73 -5.74 12.68 -4.01
CA ARG A 73 -5.88 14.04 -3.48
C ARG A 73 -4.65 14.91 -3.69
N HIS A 74 -3.44 14.32 -3.68
CA HIS A 74 -2.19 15.08 -3.69
C HIS A 74 -1.44 15.01 -5.02
N GLY A 75 -1.87 14.15 -5.96
CA GLY A 75 -1.19 13.96 -7.25
C GLY A 75 0.23 13.39 -7.14
N SER A 76 0.60 12.84 -5.99
CA SER A 76 1.92 12.28 -5.71
C SER A 76 1.79 11.00 -4.89
N VAL A 77 2.73 10.07 -5.08
CA VAL A 77 2.80 8.83 -4.28
C VAL A 77 3.43 9.06 -2.90
N LEU A 78 4.11 10.19 -2.68
CA LEU A 78 4.83 10.44 -1.42
C LEU A 78 3.93 10.35 -0.17
N PRO A 79 2.71 10.92 -0.13
CA PRO A 79 1.83 10.78 1.04
C PRO A 79 1.43 9.32 1.31
N ALA A 80 1.22 8.53 0.26
CA ALA A 80 0.94 7.10 0.39
C ALA A 80 2.15 6.34 0.95
N ILE A 81 3.37 6.64 0.45
CA ILE A 81 4.63 6.05 0.96
C ILE A 81 4.79 6.33 2.44
N LEU A 82 4.59 7.59 2.88
CA LEU A 82 4.74 7.98 4.28
C LEU A 82 3.71 7.29 5.17
N TYR A 83 2.45 7.19 4.71
CA TYR A 83 1.39 6.48 5.43
C TYR A 83 1.71 4.98 5.56
N HIS A 84 2.12 4.34 4.46
CA HIS A 84 2.49 2.93 4.44
C HIS A 84 3.68 2.68 5.38
N TRP A 85 4.75 3.47 5.27
CA TRP A 85 5.93 3.32 6.10
C TRP A 85 5.63 3.51 7.60
N ALA A 86 4.77 4.46 7.95
CA ALA A 86 4.29 4.61 9.32
C ALA A 86 3.53 3.36 9.81
N GLY A 87 2.74 2.73 8.95
CA GLY A 87 2.10 1.44 9.20
C GLY A 87 3.11 0.30 9.41
N ASN A 88 4.18 0.25 8.62
CA ASN A 88 5.25 -0.73 8.77
C ASN A 88 5.98 -0.56 10.11
N ILE A 89 6.30 0.69 10.49
CA ILE A 89 6.84 1.02 11.82
C ILE A 89 5.88 0.55 12.91
N TRP A 90 4.59 0.87 12.81
CA TRP A 90 3.61 0.42 13.79
C TRP A 90 3.61 -1.11 13.93
N SER A 91 3.60 -1.85 12.82
CA SER A 91 3.64 -3.31 12.82
C SER A 91 4.91 -3.86 13.46
N ILE A 92 6.09 -3.32 13.11
CA ILE A 92 7.38 -3.77 13.65
C ILE A 92 7.43 -3.62 15.18
N TRP A 93 6.84 -2.57 15.74
CA TRP A 93 6.90 -2.34 17.19
C TRP A 93 5.84 -3.11 17.98
N PHE A 94 4.61 -3.18 17.48
CA PHE A 94 3.49 -3.78 18.23
C PHE A 94 3.24 -5.26 17.89
N TYR A 95 3.71 -5.70 16.71
CA TYR A 95 3.52 -7.04 16.17
C TYR A 95 4.82 -7.59 15.53
N PRO A 96 5.96 -7.60 16.23
CA PRO A 96 7.28 -7.95 15.66
C PRO A 96 7.43 -9.41 15.22
N HIS A 97 6.52 -10.28 15.64
CA HIS A 97 6.51 -11.72 15.33
C HIS A 97 5.40 -12.11 14.35
N PHE A 98 4.68 -11.10 13.88
CA PHE A 98 3.71 -11.14 12.80
C PHE A 98 4.30 -10.44 11.56
#